data_AF-Q2UUU0-F1
#
_entry.id   AF-Q2UUU0-F1
#
_cell.length_a   1.000
_cell.length_b   1.000
_cell.length_c   1.000
_cell.angle_alpha   90.00
_cell.angle_beta   90.00
_cell.angle_gamma   90.00
#
_symmetry.space_group_name_H-M   'P 1'
#
loop_
_entity.id
_entity.type
_entity.pdbx_description
1 polymer ?
#
loop_
_entity_poly.entity_id
_entity_poly.type
_entity_poly.pdbx_seq_one_letter_code
_entity_poly.pdbx_strand_id
1 'polypeptide(L)'
;MLAFLHEHGVYLMDFSSSTIWIRDDLSIALSGFVNATIPTDEWPYSPDGTRYETEIYYPTNPDSGHPELSPKIDLSDWATFVWQLMRKDASSHRAKRWAMPTDPLDPAEMPREVNVWEYHKQRLKEGKLQLLEEERLGPMLVKAWKGKYENAQEILQEVRSYLQQIGVQMDGEDEVLLDDGRKWEDVFTVVPTDGARWGREIRYK
;
A
#
# COMPACT_ATOMS: atom_id res chain seq x y z
N MET A 1 0.20 13.15 0.73
CA MET A 1 1.01 13.02 -0.51
C MET A 1 0.25 12.45 -1.72
N LEU A 2 -0.27 11.22 -1.69
CA LEU A 2 -1.07 10.68 -2.82
C LEU A 2 -2.29 11.56 -3.13
N ALA A 3 -2.95 12.11 -2.11
CA ALA A 3 -4.04 13.07 -2.28
C ALA A 3 -3.63 14.27 -3.16
N PHE A 4 -2.49 14.89 -2.83
CA PHE A 4 -1.91 15.98 -3.61
C PHE A 4 -1.66 15.58 -5.08
N LEU A 5 -1.10 14.40 -5.34
CA LEU A 5 -0.85 13.95 -6.72
C LEU A 5 -2.15 13.73 -7.51
N HIS A 6 -3.12 13.06 -6.89
CA HIS A 6 -4.41 12.79 -7.52
C HIS A 6 -5.19 14.08 -7.83
N GLU A 7 -5.10 15.10 -6.97
CA GLU A 7 -5.67 16.43 -7.22
C GLU A 7 -5.06 17.13 -8.45
N HIS A 8 -3.81 16.80 -8.79
CA HIS A 8 -3.12 17.32 -9.97
C HIS A 8 -3.19 16.38 -11.18
N GLY A 9 -4.00 15.31 -11.11
CA GLY A 9 -4.14 14.35 -12.20
C GLY A 9 -2.87 13.52 -12.46
N VAL A 10 -2.00 13.38 -11.47
CA VAL A 10 -0.79 12.56 -11.54
C VAL A 10 -1.06 11.23 -10.86
N TYR A 11 -0.81 10.12 -11.56
CA TYR A 11 -0.93 8.76 -11.03
C TYR A 11 0.43 8.08 -11.08
N LEU A 12 0.93 7.54 -9.97
CA LEU A 12 2.27 6.97 -9.87
C LEU A 12 2.42 5.64 -10.61
N MET A 13 1.38 4.81 -10.56
CA MET A 13 1.35 3.47 -11.17
C MET A 13 2.42 2.49 -10.64
N ASP A 14 3.16 2.83 -9.60
CA ASP A 14 4.22 2.01 -9.01
C ASP A 14 4.49 2.30 -7.51
N PHE A 15 3.44 2.67 -6.76
CA PHE A 15 3.59 2.95 -5.33
C PHE A 15 4.03 1.68 -4.58
N SER A 16 5.22 1.68 -3.99
CA SER A 16 5.78 0.50 -3.34
C SER A 16 6.85 0.88 -2.31
N SER A 17 7.35 -0.11 -1.58
CA SER A 17 8.50 0.09 -0.68
C SER A 17 9.77 0.58 -1.40
N SER A 18 9.87 0.40 -2.72
CA SER A 18 10.98 0.88 -3.54
C SER A 18 10.87 2.36 -3.89
N THR A 19 9.66 2.93 -3.88
CA THR A 19 9.39 4.34 -4.22
C THR A 19 9.18 5.21 -2.98
N ILE A 20 9.36 4.66 -1.78
CA ILE A 20 9.16 5.33 -0.50
C ILE A 20 10.47 5.40 0.27
N TRP A 21 10.79 6.57 0.80
CA TRP A 21 11.84 6.78 1.80
C TRP A 21 11.23 7.09 3.15
N ILE A 22 11.77 6.45 4.19
CA ILE A 22 11.38 6.68 5.58
C ILE A 22 12.56 7.35 6.29
N ARG A 23 12.28 8.47 6.94
CA ARG A 23 13.25 9.22 7.75
C ARG A 23 13.31 8.65 9.18
N ASP A 24 14.30 9.10 9.93
CA ASP A 24 14.51 8.70 11.35
C ASP A 24 13.41 9.20 12.29
N ASP A 25 12.72 10.28 11.90
CA ASP A 25 11.49 10.80 12.53
C ASP A 25 10.20 10.08 12.06
N LEU A 26 10.33 8.96 11.32
CA LEU A 26 9.25 8.20 10.68
C LEU A 26 8.46 8.95 9.59
N SER A 27 8.87 10.17 9.21
CA SER A 27 8.29 10.86 8.08
C SER A 27 8.50 10.06 6.80
N ILE A 28 7.46 10.00 5.96
CA ILE A 28 7.46 9.29 4.69
C ILE A 28 7.59 10.30 3.55
N ALA A 29 8.53 10.05 2.64
CA ALA A 29 8.68 10.79 1.39
C ALA A 29 8.57 9.84 0.19
N LEU A 30 7.91 10.28 -0.88
CA LEU A 30 7.99 9.61 -2.17
C LEU A 30 9.32 10.00 -2.84
N SER A 31 10.06 9.00 -3.29
CA SER A 31 11.40 9.16 -3.85
C SER A 31 11.48 8.92 -5.36
N GLY A 32 10.37 8.54 -6.02
CA GLY A 32 10.36 8.27 -7.46
C GLY A 32 8.99 8.46 -8.11
N PHE A 33 9.03 8.80 -9.41
CA PHE A 33 7.89 8.94 -10.33
C PHE A 33 8.14 8.10 -11.59
N VAL A 34 8.74 6.92 -11.43
CA VAL A 34 9.35 6.17 -12.54
C VAL A 34 8.31 5.73 -13.57
N ASN A 35 7.11 5.37 -13.11
CA ASN A 35 5.97 5.04 -13.97
C ASN A 35 4.84 6.05 -13.89
N ALA A 36 5.10 7.23 -13.33
CA ALA A 36 4.04 8.20 -13.15
C ALA A 36 3.50 8.69 -14.49
N THR A 37 2.19 8.76 -14.59
CA THR A 37 1.48 9.18 -15.79
C THR A 37 0.56 10.36 -15.50
N ILE A 38 0.27 11.09 -16.56
CA ILE A 38 -0.78 12.10 -16.62
C ILE A 38 -1.71 11.61 -17.73
N PRO A 39 -3.00 11.38 -17.47
CA PRO A 39 -3.94 10.90 -18.48
C PRO A 39 -4.21 12.02 -19.50
N THR A 40 -3.40 12.08 -20.55
CA THR A 40 -3.50 13.08 -21.63
C THR A 40 -3.20 12.45 -22.99
N ASP A 41 -3.94 12.85 -24.02
CA ASP A 41 -3.70 12.41 -25.40
C ASP A 41 -2.65 13.29 -26.12
N GLU A 42 -2.00 14.21 -25.41
CA GLU A 42 -1.06 15.19 -25.97
C GLU A 42 0.40 14.72 -25.99
N TRP A 43 0.96 14.56 -27.19
CA TRP A 43 2.39 14.27 -27.38
C TRP A 43 3.30 15.28 -26.65
N PRO A 44 4.40 14.87 -25.99
CA PRO A 44 5.02 13.53 -26.02
C PRO A 44 4.40 12.51 -25.07
N TYR A 45 3.32 12.85 -24.37
CA TYR A 45 2.69 12.01 -23.37
C TYR A 45 1.48 11.32 -23.98
N SER A 46 1.53 9.99 -24.04
CA SER A 46 0.35 9.17 -24.30
C SER A 46 0.25 8.21 -23.12
N PRO A 47 -0.94 8.03 -22.52
CA PRO A 47 -1.13 7.06 -21.47
C PRO A 47 -0.78 5.66 -22.01
N ASP A 48 0.35 5.10 -21.60
CA ASP A 48 0.54 3.67 -21.67
C ASP A 48 0.03 3.06 -20.37
N GLY A 49 -1.01 2.23 -20.48
CA GLY A 49 -1.48 1.41 -19.36
C GLY A 49 -0.50 0.28 -19.01
N THR A 50 0.78 0.37 -19.40
CA THR A 50 1.75 -0.72 -19.25
C THR A 50 2.45 -0.56 -17.91
N ARG A 51 2.18 -1.48 -16.97
CA ARG A 51 2.91 -1.53 -15.70
C ARG A 51 4.15 -2.42 -15.82
N TYR A 52 5.23 -2.03 -15.16
CA TYR A 52 6.41 -2.89 -15.00
C TYR A 52 6.17 -4.05 -14.03
N GLU A 53 5.38 -3.81 -12.98
CA GLU A 53 5.02 -4.84 -12.01
C GLU A 53 3.64 -5.41 -12.32
N THR A 54 3.56 -6.74 -12.32
CA THR A 54 2.30 -7.46 -12.43
C THR A 54 1.60 -7.41 -11.07
N GLU A 55 0.81 -6.36 -10.84
CA GLU A 55 -0.20 -6.35 -9.79
C GLU A 55 -1.57 -6.78 -10.37
N ILE A 56 -2.47 -7.28 -9.52
CA ILE A 56 -3.80 -7.77 -9.96
C ILE A 56 -4.96 -7.00 -9.33
N TYR A 57 -4.71 -6.17 -8.32
CA TYR A 57 -5.74 -5.63 -7.44
C TYR A 57 -6.37 -4.32 -7.94
N TYR A 58 -5.90 -3.80 -9.07
CA TYR A 58 -6.39 -2.57 -9.67
C TYR A 58 -7.49 -2.83 -10.72
N PRO A 59 -8.37 -1.86 -11.01
CA PRO A 59 -9.36 -1.98 -12.07
C PRO A 59 -8.68 -2.05 -13.44
N THR A 60 -9.19 -2.93 -14.31
CA THR A 60 -8.75 -3.06 -15.71
C THR A 60 -9.86 -2.64 -16.65
N ASN A 61 -9.50 -1.97 -17.75
CA ASN A 61 -10.40 -1.72 -18.85
C ASN A 61 -10.86 -3.07 -19.46
N PRO A 62 -12.19 -3.31 -19.58
CA PRO A 62 -12.72 -4.60 -20.03
C PRO A 62 -12.40 -4.92 -21.49
N ASP A 63 -12.19 -3.91 -22.34
CA ASP A 63 -11.94 -4.07 -23.77
C ASP A 63 -10.47 -4.37 -24.06
N SER A 64 -9.55 -3.75 -23.33
CA SER A 64 -8.11 -3.89 -23.56
C SER A 64 -7.41 -4.82 -22.57
N GLY A 65 -8.00 -5.08 -21.41
CA GLY A 65 -7.37 -5.81 -20.31
C GLY A 65 -6.24 -5.06 -19.61
N HIS A 66 -5.93 -3.83 -20.05
CA HIS A 66 -4.94 -2.96 -19.42
C HIS A 66 -5.52 -2.26 -18.18
N PRO A 67 -4.69 -1.85 -17.21
CA PRO A 67 -5.10 -0.99 -16.11
C PRO A 67 -5.92 0.21 -16.58
N GLU A 68 -7.00 0.50 -15.87
CA GLU A 68 -7.76 1.72 -16.04
C GLU A 68 -7.03 2.86 -15.31
N LEU A 69 -6.42 3.77 -16.07
CA LEU A 69 -5.65 4.89 -15.54
C LEU A 69 -6.53 5.80 -14.68
N SER A 70 -6.35 5.64 -13.38
CA SER A 70 -7.14 6.31 -12.37
C SER A 70 -6.37 6.28 -11.05
N PRO A 71 -6.76 7.13 -10.07
CA PRO A 71 -6.25 7.07 -8.71
C PRO A 71 -6.30 5.66 -8.10
N LYS A 72 -7.27 4.84 -8.51
CA LYS A 72 -7.53 3.51 -7.96
C LYS A 72 -6.35 2.56 -8.10
N ILE A 73 -5.48 2.77 -9.09
CA ILE A 73 -4.23 2.04 -9.24
C ILE A 73 -3.32 2.30 -8.04
N ASP A 74 -3.03 3.57 -7.75
CA ASP A 74 -2.18 3.97 -6.63
C ASP A 74 -2.80 3.59 -5.28
N LEU A 75 -4.13 3.62 -5.15
CA LEU A 75 -4.82 3.21 -3.92
C LEU A 75 -4.74 1.70 -3.69
N SER A 76 -4.79 0.91 -4.75
CA SER A 76 -4.58 -0.54 -4.69
C SER A 76 -3.17 -0.87 -4.21
N ASP A 77 -2.17 -0.23 -4.81
CA ASP A 77 -0.76 -0.35 -4.43
C ASP A 77 -0.53 0.09 -2.98
N TRP A 78 -1.11 1.22 -2.57
CA TRP A 78 -1.08 1.71 -1.19
C TRP A 78 -1.66 0.69 -0.21
N ALA A 79 -2.79 0.07 -0.55
CA ALA A 79 -3.40 -0.94 0.29
C ALA A 79 -2.51 -2.18 0.41
N THR A 80 -1.85 -2.60 -0.68
CA THR A 80 -0.86 -3.68 -0.65
C THR A 80 0.32 -3.33 0.25
N PHE A 81 0.88 -2.11 0.13
CA PHE A 81 1.97 -1.63 0.97
C PHE A 81 1.60 -1.62 2.46
N VAL A 82 0.47 -1.01 2.83
CA VAL A 82 0.02 -0.94 4.23
C VAL A 82 -0.32 -2.34 4.76
N TRP A 83 -0.98 -3.18 3.96
CA TRP A 83 -1.25 -4.57 4.35
C TRP A 83 0.04 -5.31 4.70
N GLN A 84 1.11 -5.17 3.90
CA GLN A 84 2.39 -5.81 4.17
C GLN A 84 2.97 -5.39 5.53
N LEU A 85 2.91 -4.09 5.87
CA LEU A 85 3.36 -3.57 7.15
C LEU A 85 2.51 -4.09 8.32
N MET A 86 1.21 -4.23 8.10
CA MET A 86 0.28 -4.64 9.14
C MET A 86 0.28 -6.15 9.40
N ARG A 87 0.99 -7.01 8.64
CA ARG A 87 0.94 -8.47 8.87
C ARG A 87 1.61 -8.87 10.20
N LYS A 88 1.00 -9.83 10.90
CA LYS A 88 1.56 -10.40 12.15
C LYS A 88 2.96 -11.00 11.96
N ASP A 89 3.26 -11.51 10.78
CA ASP A 89 4.57 -12.08 10.45
C ASP A 89 5.55 -11.06 9.87
N ALA A 90 5.15 -9.81 9.63
CA ALA A 90 5.97 -8.80 8.94
C ALA A 90 7.30 -8.49 9.66
N SER A 91 7.31 -8.54 11.00
CA SER A 91 8.49 -8.32 11.84
C SER A 91 9.34 -9.58 12.08
N SER A 92 8.90 -10.74 11.58
CA SER A 92 9.60 -12.01 11.79
C SER A 92 10.70 -12.21 10.74
N HIS A 93 11.85 -12.75 11.16
CA HIS A 93 12.87 -13.24 10.22
C HIS A 93 12.36 -14.37 9.31
N ARG A 94 11.18 -14.93 9.63
CA ARG A 94 10.46 -15.94 8.83
C ARG A 94 9.30 -15.34 8.03
N ALA A 95 9.20 -14.00 7.94
CA ALA A 95 8.17 -13.33 7.14
C ALA A 95 8.12 -13.93 5.74
N LYS A 96 6.93 -14.26 5.27
CA LYS A 96 6.76 -14.70 3.87
C LYS A 96 7.03 -13.49 2.98
N ARG A 97 8.19 -13.46 2.31
CA ARG A 97 8.61 -12.35 1.42
C ARG A 97 7.68 -12.14 0.23
N TRP A 98 6.98 -13.18 -0.20
CA TRP A 98 6.09 -13.19 -1.36
C TRP A 98 4.64 -13.46 -0.95
N ALA A 99 4.23 -12.88 0.18
CA ALA A 99 2.84 -12.95 0.59
C ALA A 99 1.99 -12.05 -0.30
N MET A 100 0.80 -12.52 -0.65
CA MET A 100 -0.15 -11.78 -1.47
C MET A 100 -1.44 -11.53 -0.67
N PRO A 101 -2.11 -10.36 -0.83
CA PRO A 101 -3.42 -10.09 -0.24
C PRO A 101 -4.49 -11.17 -0.50
N THR A 102 -4.31 -12.00 -1.52
CA THR A 102 -5.18 -13.14 -1.87
C THR A 102 -4.76 -14.47 -1.26
N ASP A 103 -3.65 -14.53 -0.52
CA ASP A 103 -3.28 -15.72 0.25
C ASP A 103 -4.39 -16.06 1.26
N PRO A 104 -4.73 -17.34 1.48
CA PRO A 104 -5.59 -17.71 2.59
C PRO A 104 -4.91 -17.39 3.93
N LEU A 105 -5.72 -17.07 4.95
CA LEU A 105 -5.22 -16.88 6.31
C LEU A 105 -4.74 -18.20 6.92
N ASP A 106 -5.36 -19.32 6.54
CA ASP A 106 -4.88 -20.66 6.86
C ASP A 106 -3.97 -21.17 5.72
N PRO A 107 -2.66 -21.35 5.96
CA PRO A 107 -1.74 -21.89 4.97
C PRO A 107 -2.10 -23.31 4.50
N ALA A 108 -2.91 -24.07 5.25
CA ALA A 108 -3.38 -25.39 4.84
C ALA A 108 -4.33 -25.33 3.62
N GLU A 109 -4.95 -24.18 3.35
CA GLU A 109 -5.81 -23.96 2.19
C GLU A 109 -5.03 -23.63 0.90
N MET A 110 -3.70 -23.45 0.99
CA MET A 110 -2.87 -23.22 -0.19
C MET A 110 -2.77 -24.51 -1.03
N PRO A 111 -3.18 -24.49 -2.30
CA PRO A 111 -3.02 -25.64 -3.17
C PRO A 111 -1.53 -25.88 -3.48
N ARG A 112 -1.11 -27.16 -3.46
CA ARG A 112 0.30 -27.55 -3.62
C ARG A 112 0.81 -27.51 -5.06
N GLU A 113 -0.08 -27.61 -6.05
CA GLU A 113 0.26 -27.80 -7.48
C GLU A 113 -0.60 -26.93 -8.40
N VAL A 114 -0.65 -25.62 -8.16
CA VAL A 114 -1.37 -24.68 -9.04
C VAL A 114 -0.41 -23.58 -9.48
N ASN A 115 -0.57 -23.10 -10.71
CA ASN A 115 0.07 -21.87 -11.15
C ASN A 115 -0.35 -20.75 -10.19
N VAL A 116 0.61 -20.28 -9.38
CA VAL A 116 0.40 -19.31 -8.28
C VAL A 116 -0.30 -18.04 -8.79
N TRP A 117 0.04 -17.60 -9.99
CA TRP A 117 -0.53 -16.40 -10.59
C TRP A 117 -2.02 -16.56 -10.92
N GLU A 118 -2.38 -17.66 -11.59
CA GLU A 118 -3.78 -17.94 -11.92
C GLU A 118 -4.62 -18.25 -10.68
N TYR A 119 -4.02 -18.87 -9.65
CA TYR A 119 -4.66 -19.04 -8.36
C TYR A 119 -5.07 -17.70 -7.73
N HIS A 120 -4.16 -16.72 -7.68
CA HIS A 120 -4.45 -15.43 -7.08
C HIS A 120 -5.43 -14.60 -7.91
N LYS A 121 -5.35 -14.65 -9.25
CA LYS A 121 -6.39 -14.06 -10.12
C LYS A 121 -7.77 -14.63 -9.85
N GLN A 122 -7.88 -15.96 -9.73
CA GLN A 122 -9.16 -16.61 -9.46
C GLN A 122 -9.71 -16.21 -8.09
N ARG A 123 -8.87 -16.20 -7.05
CA ARG A 123 -9.28 -15.73 -5.71
C ARG A 123 -9.72 -14.27 -5.72
N LEU A 124 -9.04 -13.42 -6.47
CA LEU A 124 -9.45 -12.02 -6.60
C LEU A 124 -10.82 -11.90 -7.28
N LYS A 125 -11.08 -12.65 -8.36
CA LYS A 125 -12.39 -12.72 -9.02
C LYS A 125 -13.49 -13.18 -8.06
N GLU A 126 -13.16 -14.11 -7.16
CA GLU A 126 -14.06 -14.58 -6.10
C GLU A 126 -14.18 -13.61 -4.91
N GLY A 127 -13.46 -12.47 -4.94
CA GLY A 127 -13.43 -11.49 -3.87
C GLY A 127 -12.73 -11.95 -2.59
N LYS A 128 -11.92 -13.02 -2.68
CA LYS A 128 -11.20 -13.66 -1.55
C LYS A 128 -9.90 -12.93 -1.21
N LEU A 129 -10.03 -11.67 -0.83
CA LEU A 129 -8.98 -10.85 -0.23
C LEU A 129 -8.90 -11.12 1.27
N GLN A 130 -7.71 -11.02 1.85
CA GLN A 130 -7.51 -11.09 3.29
C GLN A 130 -8.20 -9.90 3.96
N LEU A 131 -9.12 -10.20 4.87
CA LEU A 131 -9.68 -9.22 5.79
C LEU A 131 -8.89 -9.27 7.09
N LEU A 132 -8.08 -8.25 7.32
CA LEU A 132 -7.40 -8.06 8.61
C LEU A 132 -8.38 -7.55 9.66
N GLU A 133 -7.97 -7.56 10.93
CA GLU A 133 -8.70 -6.93 12.03
C GLU A 133 -8.82 -5.40 11.81
N GLU A 134 -9.80 -4.78 12.49
CA GLU A 134 -10.12 -3.35 12.33
C GLU A 134 -8.94 -2.47 12.77
N GLU A 135 -8.26 -2.85 13.84
CA GLU A 135 -7.04 -2.24 14.38
C GLU A 135 -5.85 -2.27 13.41
N ARG A 136 -5.96 -3.10 12.37
CA ARG A 136 -4.97 -3.25 11.29
C ARG A 136 -5.51 -2.72 9.96
N LEU A 137 -6.52 -1.86 10.01
CA LEU A 137 -7.15 -1.19 8.88
C LEU A 137 -7.82 -2.13 7.86
N GLY A 138 -8.09 -3.39 8.23
CA GLY A 138 -8.55 -4.43 7.31
C GLY A 138 -9.72 -4.03 6.40
N PRO A 139 -10.81 -3.45 6.92
CA PRO A 139 -11.93 -3.00 6.10
C PRO A 139 -11.55 -1.97 5.02
N MET A 140 -10.68 -1.01 5.36
CA MET A 140 -10.23 0.05 4.45
C MET A 140 -9.33 -0.52 3.34
N LEU A 141 -8.44 -1.44 3.69
CA LEU A 141 -7.56 -2.11 2.71
C LEU A 141 -8.38 -2.91 1.68
N VAL A 142 -9.39 -3.67 2.15
CA VAL A 142 -10.31 -4.40 1.26
C VAL A 142 -11.15 -3.46 0.40
N LYS A 143 -11.56 -2.29 0.94
CA LYS A 143 -12.29 -1.28 0.19
C LYS A 143 -11.43 -0.69 -0.94
N ALA A 144 -10.15 -0.43 -0.67
CA ALA A 144 -9.18 0.05 -1.67
C ALA A 144 -8.90 -0.96 -2.79
N TRP A 145 -8.60 -2.23 -2.48
CA TRP A 145 -8.43 -3.27 -3.51
C TRP A 145 -9.70 -3.55 -4.33
N LYS A 146 -10.87 -3.15 -3.83
CA LYS A 146 -12.14 -3.25 -4.58
C LYS A 146 -12.44 -2.00 -5.41
N GLY A 147 -11.53 -1.02 -5.46
CA GLY A 147 -11.69 0.22 -6.22
C GLY A 147 -12.85 1.09 -5.74
N LYS A 148 -13.20 1.00 -4.45
CA LYS A 148 -14.36 1.69 -3.85
C LYS A 148 -14.02 3.08 -3.31
N TYR A 149 -12.79 3.53 -3.49
CA TYR A 149 -12.39 4.91 -3.26
C TYR A 149 -12.15 5.59 -4.59
N GLU A 150 -12.60 6.82 -4.73
CA GLU A 150 -12.39 7.59 -5.95
C GLU A 150 -11.02 8.26 -5.99
N ASN A 151 -10.48 8.61 -4.82
CA ASN A 151 -9.16 9.25 -4.70
C ASN A 151 -8.57 9.02 -3.30
N ALA A 152 -7.34 9.53 -3.10
CA ALA A 152 -6.62 9.33 -1.85
C ALA A 152 -7.16 10.21 -0.71
N GLN A 153 -7.92 11.27 -1.02
CA GLN A 153 -8.55 12.11 -0.01
C GLN A 153 -9.62 11.33 0.77
N GLU A 154 -10.38 10.48 0.09
CA GLU A 154 -11.39 9.64 0.74
C GLU A 154 -10.76 8.64 1.72
N ILE A 155 -9.64 8.01 1.35
CA ILE A 155 -8.91 7.11 2.25
C ILE A 155 -8.34 7.89 3.44
N LEU A 156 -7.70 9.03 3.20
CA LEU A 156 -7.13 9.87 4.25
C LEU A 156 -8.19 10.26 5.28
N GLN A 157 -9.37 10.68 4.84
CA GLN A 157 -10.48 11.05 5.71
C GLN A 157 -11.02 9.86 6.51
N GLU A 158 -11.14 8.68 5.91
CA GLU A 158 -11.64 7.49 6.59
C GLU A 158 -10.64 6.98 7.63
N VAL A 159 -9.35 6.89 7.29
CA VAL A 159 -8.28 6.51 8.21
C VAL A 159 -8.22 7.49 9.39
N ARG A 160 -8.25 8.79 9.12
CA ARG A 160 -8.24 9.82 10.16
C ARG A 160 -9.45 9.69 11.09
N SER A 161 -10.64 9.51 10.55
CA SER A 161 -11.87 9.34 11.33
C SER A 161 -11.77 8.12 12.25
N TYR A 162 -11.21 7.02 11.74
CA TYR A 162 -10.98 5.81 12.52
C TYR A 162 -9.97 6.03 13.66
N LEU A 163 -8.81 6.63 13.36
CA LEU A 163 -7.79 6.94 14.36
C LEU A 163 -8.36 7.81 15.49
N GLN A 164 -9.12 8.85 15.14
CA GLN A 164 -9.79 9.71 16.12
C GLN A 164 -10.83 8.94 16.95
N GLN A 165 -11.60 8.04 16.33
CA GLN A 165 -12.58 7.22 17.02
C GLN A 165 -11.96 6.31 18.08
N ILE A 166 -10.75 5.78 17.83
CA ILE A 166 -10.00 4.96 18.79
C ILE A 166 -9.16 5.79 19.77
N GLY A 167 -9.28 7.12 19.73
CA GLY A 167 -8.63 8.04 20.67
C GLY A 167 -7.21 8.48 20.29
N VAL A 168 -6.75 8.18 19.06
CA VAL A 168 -5.45 8.65 18.57
C VAL A 168 -5.51 10.13 18.25
N GLN A 169 -4.58 10.90 18.80
CA GLN A 169 -4.45 12.33 18.54
C GLN A 169 -3.70 12.58 17.24
N MET A 170 -4.14 13.61 16.50
CA MET A 170 -3.57 13.99 15.22
C MET A 170 -3.12 15.46 15.25
N ASP A 171 -1.99 15.76 14.62
CA ASP A 171 -1.59 17.13 14.24
C ASP A 171 -1.76 17.31 12.74
N GLY A 172 -2.37 18.42 12.32
CA GLY A 172 -2.69 18.65 10.92
C GLY A 172 -3.59 17.58 10.29
N GLU A 173 -3.20 17.12 9.10
CA GLU A 173 -3.98 16.18 8.29
C GLU A 173 -3.51 14.72 8.39
N ASP A 174 -2.21 14.49 8.57
CA ASP A 174 -1.58 13.18 8.42
C ASP A 174 -0.56 12.80 9.51
N GLU A 175 -0.32 13.66 10.52
CA GLU A 175 0.65 13.38 11.59
C GLU A 175 -0.04 12.84 12.85
N VAL A 176 0.47 11.72 13.38
CA VAL A 176 -0.01 11.11 14.64
C VAL A 176 0.82 11.62 15.81
N LEU A 177 0.15 12.09 16.87
CA LEU A 177 0.79 12.54 18.10
C LEU A 177 0.87 11.41 19.14
N LEU A 178 1.98 11.38 19.87
CA LEU A 178 2.16 10.49 21.02
C LEU A 178 1.49 11.08 22.27
N ASP A 179 0.74 10.24 22.99
CA ASP A 179 -0.02 10.65 24.19
C ASP A 179 0.86 11.23 25.31
N ASP A 180 2.15 10.85 25.35
CA ASP A 180 3.11 11.31 26.35
C ASP A 180 3.93 12.54 25.91
N GLY A 181 3.61 13.11 24.75
CA GLY A 181 4.23 14.31 24.20
C GLY A 181 5.66 14.11 23.69
N ARG A 182 6.17 12.87 23.63
CA ARG A 182 7.43 12.56 22.95
C ARG A 182 7.29 12.76 21.44
N LYS A 183 8.43 12.82 20.76
CA LYS A 183 8.48 12.73 19.30
C LYS A 183 8.83 11.32 18.85
N TRP A 184 8.52 10.99 17.60
CA TRP A 184 8.79 9.67 17.04
C TRP A 184 10.28 9.30 17.07
N GLU A 185 11.17 10.28 16.86
CA GLU A 185 12.63 10.08 16.95
C GLU A 185 13.11 9.69 18.36
N ASP A 186 12.31 9.94 19.41
CA ASP A 186 12.62 9.56 20.79
C ASP A 186 12.16 8.14 21.14
N VAL A 187 11.26 7.54 20.35
CA VAL A 187 10.68 6.21 20.59
C VAL A 187 11.47 5.11 19.89
N PHE A 188 12.03 5.41 18.72
CA PHE A 188 12.65 4.41 17.86
C PHE A 188 14.12 4.68 17.58
N THR A 189 14.84 3.63 17.23
CA THR A 189 16.18 3.70 16.65
C THR A 189 16.22 2.89 15.36
N VAL A 190 16.86 3.46 14.34
CA VAL A 190 17.12 2.78 13.07
C VAL A 190 18.50 2.15 13.14
N VAL A 191 18.57 0.82 13.08
CA VAL A 191 19.83 0.07 13.14
C VAL A 191 20.13 -0.63 11.81
N PRO A 192 21.41 -0.80 11.44
CA PRO A 192 21.79 -1.63 10.31
C PRO A 192 21.34 -3.08 10.53
N THR A 193 20.85 -3.73 9.47
CA THR A 193 20.66 -5.18 9.47
C THR A 193 21.97 -5.86 9.08
N ASP A 194 22.45 -6.79 9.90
CA ASP A 194 23.71 -7.51 9.65
C ASP A 194 23.73 -8.17 8.27
N GLY A 195 24.79 -7.90 7.50
CA GLY A 195 25.01 -8.49 6.18
C GLY A 195 24.19 -7.88 5.02
N ALA A 196 23.30 -6.92 5.28
CA ALA A 196 22.54 -6.24 4.21
C ALA A 196 23.04 -4.80 4.02
N ARG A 197 23.66 -4.51 2.85
CA ARG A 197 24.22 -3.18 2.51
C ARG A 197 23.23 -2.03 2.76
N TRP A 198 21.96 -2.27 2.44
CA TRP A 198 20.88 -1.29 2.55
C TRP A 198 19.78 -1.68 3.54
N GLY A 199 19.90 -2.85 4.19
CA GLY A 199 18.91 -3.32 5.16
C GLY A 199 18.95 -2.47 6.43
N ARG A 200 17.78 -2.01 6.87
CA ARG A 200 17.60 -1.29 8.13
C ARG A 200 16.45 -1.91 8.90
N GLU A 201 16.57 -1.90 10.22
CA GLU A 201 15.54 -2.36 11.15
C GLU A 201 15.18 -1.20 12.08
N ILE A 202 13.88 -1.02 12.33
CA ILE A 202 13.38 -0.06 13.32
C ILE A 202 13.18 -0.83 14.62
N ARG A 203 13.85 -0.39 15.69
CA ARG A 203 13.73 -0.98 17.03
C ARG A 203 13.19 0.06 18.01
N TYR A 204 12.37 -0.40 18.95
CA TYR A 204 11.99 0.41 20.11
C TYR A 204 13.23 0.70 20.97
N LYS A 205 13.32 1.94 21.46
CA LYS A 205 14.31 2.36 22.47
C LYS A 205 13.93 1.90 23.87
#